data_AF-A0A971UJB8-F1
#
_entry.id   AF-A0A971UJB8-F1
#
_cell.length_a   1.000
_cell.length_b   1.000
_cell.length_c   1.000
_cell.angle_alpha   90.00
_cell.angle_beta   90.00
_cell.angle_gamma   90.00
#
_symmetry.space_group_name_H-M   'P 1'
#
loop_
_entity.id
_entity.type
_entity.pdbx_description
1 polymer ?
#
loop_
_entity_poly.entity_id
_entity_poly.type
_entity_poly.pdbx_seq_one_letter_code
_entity_poly.pdbx_strand_id
1 'polypeptide(L)'
;MKHESWQRGVVSSLMALLLTALWTAAVPAQEAVPPDAADQPPAASTAAETNAAKKPRGRLPAHYGKVVTDKQREQIYEIQAKFTEQIVKLQEQLTALAAKRDAEIEQVLTEEQRAEITRLKNERKSRRANSSADETPPSGS
;
A
#
# COMPACT_ATOMS: atom_id res chain seq x y z
N MET A 1 24.82 -33.27 -12.97
CA MET A 1 24.22 -33.30 -14.32
C MET A 1 22.72 -33.58 -14.10
N LYS A 2 21.85 -32.56 -14.20
CA LYS A 2 20.88 -32.35 -15.32
C LYS A 2 20.33 -33.70 -15.80
N HIS A 3 19.02 -33.98 -15.74
CA HIS A 3 17.99 -33.30 -16.54
C HIS A 3 16.59 -33.33 -15.89
N GLU A 4 15.88 -32.21 -16.00
CA GLU A 4 14.42 -32.12 -16.00
C GLU A 4 13.82 -32.93 -17.15
N SER A 5 12.65 -33.55 -16.93
CA SER A 5 11.64 -33.64 -17.99
C SER A 5 10.23 -33.69 -17.42
N TRP A 6 9.48 -32.73 -17.93
CA TRP A 6 8.06 -32.43 -17.87
C TRP A 6 7.22 -33.55 -18.49
N GLN A 7 6.15 -33.99 -17.81
CA GLN A 7 5.06 -34.77 -18.44
C GLN A 7 3.72 -34.15 -18.02
N ARG A 8 3.16 -33.35 -18.93
CA ARG A 8 1.75 -32.96 -18.96
C ARG A 8 0.97 -34.15 -19.53
N GLY A 9 0.04 -34.70 -18.75
CA GLY A 9 -0.89 -35.72 -19.21
C GLY A 9 -2.26 -35.15 -19.58
N VAL A 10 -2.51 -35.00 -20.88
CA VAL A 10 -3.74 -35.41 -21.61
C VAL A 10 -5.10 -34.93 -21.04
N VAL A 11 -5.64 -33.77 -21.43
CA VAL A 11 -6.65 -33.58 -22.51
C VAL A 11 -7.56 -34.79 -22.79
N SER A 12 -8.80 -34.75 -22.30
CA SER A 12 -9.92 -35.43 -22.98
C SER A 12 -11.11 -34.49 -23.07
N SER A 13 -11.30 -34.01 -24.29
CA SER A 13 -12.40 -33.18 -24.76
C SER A 13 -13.56 -34.08 -25.12
N LEU A 14 -14.77 -33.77 -24.65
CA LEU A 14 -16.01 -34.24 -25.26
C LEU A 14 -16.87 -33.02 -25.59
N MET A 15 -16.85 -32.72 -26.89
CA MET A 15 -17.81 -31.96 -27.70
C MET A 15 -19.26 -32.04 -27.20
N ALA A 16 -20.19 -31.12 -27.51
CA ALA A 16 -20.16 -29.83 -28.19
C ALA A 16 -21.60 -29.26 -28.19
N LEU A 17 -21.68 -27.96 -28.49
CA LEU A 17 -22.80 -27.27 -29.16
C LEU A 17 -24.13 -27.11 -28.40
N LEU A 18 -24.41 -25.88 -27.98
CA LEU A 18 -25.42 -25.05 -28.68
C LEU A 18 -25.36 -23.56 -28.25
N LEU A 19 -24.89 -22.75 -29.21
CA LEU A 19 -25.36 -21.42 -29.66
C LEU A 19 -25.66 -20.27 -28.67
N THR A 20 -24.80 -19.26 -28.74
CA THR A 20 -25.07 -17.84 -29.07
C THR A 20 -26.32 -17.14 -28.50
N ALA A 21 -26.10 -16.06 -27.73
CA ALA A 21 -26.69 -14.75 -28.00
C ALA A 21 -25.93 -13.62 -27.28
N LEU A 22 -25.18 -12.85 -28.06
CA LEU A 22 -24.72 -11.50 -27.77
C LEU A 22 -25.95 -10.57 -27.83
N TRP A 23 -26.35 -9.87 -26.77
CA TRP A 23 -27.30 -8.75 -26.86
C TRP A 23 -26.94 -7.64 -25.87
N THR A 24 -26.45 -6.51 -26.41
CA THR A 24 -26.44 -5.20 -25.76
C THR A 24 -27.73 -4.47 -26.16
N ALA A 25 -28.58 -4.12 -25.19
CA ALA A 25 -29.55 -3.05 -25.34
C ALA A 25 -29.94 -2.50 -23.96
N ALA A 26 -29.88 -1.18 -23.84
CA ALA A 26 -30.21 -0.40 -22.66
C ALA A 26 -31.69 -0.53 -22.27
N VAL A 27 -31.95 -0.58 -20.97
CA VAL A 27 -33.28 -0.32 -20.39
C VAL A 27 -33.08 0.71 -19.27
N PRO A 28 -33.39 2.00 -19.50
CA PRO A 28 -33.75 2.90 -18.41
C PRO A 28 -35.25 2.74 -18.18
N ALA A 29 -35.64 1.82 -17.30
CA ALA A 29 -37.01 1.75 -16.80
C ALA A 29 -37.11 2.72 -15.62
N GLN A 30 -37.70 3.86 -15.95
CA GLN A 30 -38.13 4.95 -15.10
C GLN A 30 -39.11 4.43 -14.04
N GLU A 31 -38.68 4.36 -12.79
CA GLU A 31 -39.58 4.11 -11.66
C GLU A 31 -40.22 5.43 -11.22
N ALA A 32 -41.53 5.37 -11.04
CA ALA A 32 -42.45 6.48 -10.98
C ALA A 32 -42.25 7.42 -9.78
N VAL A 33 -42.37 8.72 -10.07
CA VAL A 33 -42.50 9.79 -9.07
C VAL A 33 -43.98 9.86 -8.68
N PRO A 34 -44.38 9.60 -7.41
CA PRO A 34 -45.70 10.03 -6.95
C PRO A 34 -45.71 11.56 -6.80
N PRO A 35 -46.72 12.26 -7.35
CA PRO A 35 -46.86 13.70 -7.18
C PRO A 35 -47.49 14.01 -5.82
N ASP A 36 -47.16 15.19 -5.30
CA ASP A 36 -47.86 15.92 -4.24
C ASP A 36 -47.33 15.76 -2.79
N ALA A 37 -46.36 16.60 -2.45
CA ALA A 37 -46.23 17.21 -1.13
C ALA A 37 -45.40 18.50 -1.28
N ALA A 38 -46.07 19.58 -1.68
CA ALA A 38 -45.51 20.92 -1.65
C ALA A 38 -45.42 21.46 -0.21
N ASP A 39 -44.40 22.29 -0.01
CA ASP A 39 -44.20 23.26 1.07
C ASP A 39 -43.99 22.78 2.51
N GLN A 40 -42.72 22.70 2.88
CA GLN A 40 -42.22 23.40 4.08
C GLN A 40 -40.77 23.88 3.85
N PRO A 41 -40.47 25.17 4.11
CA PRO A 41 -39.15 25.76 3.85
C PRO A 41 -38.08 25.18 4.79
N PRO A 42 -36.82 25.00 4.32
CA PRO A 42 -35.75 24.48 5.15
C PRO A 42 -35.37 25.52 6.20
N ALA A 43 -35.87 25.34 7.42
CA ALA A 43 -35.42 26.08 8.59
C ALA A 43 -33.91 25.84 8.76
N ALA A 44 -33.21 26.97 8.87
CA ALA A 44 -31.77 27.10 9.02
C ALA A 44 -31.16 26.03 9.95
N SER A 45 -30.28 25.21 9.36
CA SER A 45 -29.27 24.47 10.09
C SER A 45 -28.35 25.48 10.78
N THR A 46 -28.64 25.81 12.03
CA THR A 46 -27.72 26.52 12.92
C THR A 46 -26.43 25.73 12.99
N ALA A 47 -25.36 26.35 12.51
CA ALA A 47 -24.00 25.88 12.54
C ALA A 47 -23.61 25.50 13.98
N ALA A 48 -23.60 24.19 14.26
CA ALA A 48 -22.82 23.65 15.35
C ALA A 48 -21.35 23.70 14.91
N GLU A 49 -20.67 24.80 15.26
CA GLU A 49 -19.22 24.89 15.22
C GLU A 49 -18.65 23.94 16.30
N THR A 50 -18.64 22.64 16.00
CA THR A 50 -17.78 21.72 16.72
C THR A 50 -16.36 22.02 16.29
N ASN A 51 -15.61 22.69 17.17
CA ASN A 51 -14.15 22.69 17.18
C ASN A 51 -13.64 21.26 17.45
N ALA A 52 -13.95 20.34 16.54
CA ALA A 52 -13.31 19.05 16.48
C ALA A 52 -11.88 19.32 16.03
N ALA A 53 -10.93 19.14 16.95
CA ALA A 53 -9.51 19.21 16.65
C ALA A 53 -9.23 18.39 15.37
N LYS A 54 -8.98 19.09 14.25
CA LYS A 54 -8.74 18.44 12.96
C LYS A 54 -7.54 17.52 13.15
N LYS A 55 -7.77 16.21 13.02
CA LYS A 55 -6.70 15.19 12.97
C LYS A 55 -5.60 15.73 12.05
N PRO A 56 -4.31 15.66 12.43
CA PRO A 56 -3.23 16.12 11.58
C PRO A 56 -3.36 15.47 10.20
N ARG A 57 -3.53 16.29 9.17
CA ARG A 57 -3.73 15.82 7.79
C ARG A 57 -2.37 15.49 7.18
N GLY A 58 -2.32 14.43 6.36
CA GLY A 58 -1.13 14.08 5.58
C GLY A 58 -0.74 15.16 4.57
N ARG A 59 0.42 15.00 3.94
CA ARG A 59 0.85 15.90 2.86
C ARG A 59 0.21 15.47 1.53
N LEU A 60 -0.26 16.45 0.76
CA LEU A 60 -0.65 16.18 -0.62
C LEU A 60 0.55 15.68 -1.44
N PRO A 61 0.30 14.85 -2.48
CA PRO A 61 1.32 14.52 -3.45
C PRO A 61 1.91 15.79 -4.09
N ALA A 62 3.16 15.71 -4.56
CA ALA A 62 3.84 16.85 -5.16
C ALA A 62 3.01 17.45 -6.31
N HIS A 63 2.93 18.78 -6.38
CA HIS A 63 2.17 19.56 -7.37
C HIS A 63 0.63 19.48 -7.29
N TYR A 64 0.04 18.51 -6.57
CA TYR A 64 -1.42 18.34 -6.52
C TYR A 64 -2.11 19.55 -5.89
N GLY A 65 -1.49 20.19 -4.91
CA GLY A 65 -2.04 21.39 -4.26
C GLY A 65 -2.35 22.56 -5.20
N LYS A 66 -1.78 22.58 -6.42
CA LYS A 66 -2.02 23.64 -7.42
C LYS A 66 -3.25 23.37 -8.31
N VAL A 67 -3.74 22.13 -8.38
CA VAL A 67 -4.71 21.70 -9.40
C VAL A 67 -6.00 21.10 -8.83
N VAL A 68 -5.99 20.66 -7.57
CA VAL A 68 -7.15 20.00 -6.97
C VAL A 68 -8.06 20.99 -6.25
N THR A 69 -9.35 20.68 -6.21
CA THR A 69 -10.37 21.39 -5.40
C THR A 69 -10.33 20.93 -3.94
N ASP A 70 -11.02 21.64 -3.03
CA ASP A 70 -11.11 21.22 -1.63
C ASP A 70 -11.71 19.84 -1.46
N LYS A 71 -12.83 19.56 -2.15
CA LYS A 71 -13.46 18.24 -2.13
C LYS A 71 -12.50 17.13 -2.55
N GLN A 72 -11.72 17.37 -3.61
CA GLN A 72 -10.70 16.41 -4.05
C GLN A 72 -9.56 16.26 -3.05
N ARG A 73 -9.15 17.34 -2.34
CA ARG A 73 -8.15 17.23 -1.25
C ARG A 73 -8.64 16.29 -0.16
N GLU A 74 -9.90 16.42 0.25
CA GLU A 74 -10.46 15.56 1.30
C GLU A 74 -10.46 14.09 0.87
N GLN A 75 -10.91 13.81 -0.36
CA GLN A 75 -10.87 12.47 -0.94
C GLN A 75 -9.44 11.92 -1.03
N ILE A 76 -8.46 12.74 -1.41
CA ILE A 76 -7.05 12.32 -1.46
C ILE A 76 -6.56 11.93 -0.06
N TYR A 77 -6.90 12.69 0.97
CA TYR A 77 -6.50 12.36 2.34
C TYR A 77 -7.14 11.08 2.85
N GLU A 78 -8.40 10.83 2.53
CA GLU A 78 -9.08 9.56 2.86
C GLU A 78 -8.40 8.37 2.18
N ILE A 79 -8.06 8.51 0.89
CA ILE A 79 -7.31 7.50 0.13
C ILE A 79 -5.95 7.24 0.79
N GLN A 80 -5.20 8.31 1.11
CA GLN A 80 -3.90 8.20 1.76
C GLN A 80 -4.00 7.47 3.09
N ALA A 81 -4.99 7.79 3.94
CA ALA A 81 -5.19 7.13 5.22
C ALA A 81 -5.47 5.63 5.04
N LYS A 82 -6.40 5.29 4.15
CA LYS A 82 -6.77 3.89 3.84
C LYS A 82 -5.57 3.05 3.39
N PHE A 83 -4.71 3.61 2.55
CA PHE A 83 -3.56 2.86 2.02
C PHE A 83 -2.35 2.88 2.95
N THR A 84 -2.17 3.92 3.77
CA THR A 84 -1.06 3.98 4.75
C THR A 84 -1.11 2.80 5.71
N GLU A 85 -2.29 2.47 6.25
CA GLU A 85 -2.46 1.33 7.15
C GLU A 85 -2.08 0.00 6.48
N GLN A 86 -2.54 -0.22 5.24
CA GLN A 86 -2.20 -1.42 4.48
C GLN A 86 -0.71 -1.51 4.15
N ILE A 87 -0.09 -0.39 3.79
CA ILE A 87 1.34 -0.31 3.49
C ILE A 87 2.18 -0.64 4.73
N VAL A 88 1.82 -0.10 5.90
CA VAL A 88 2.52 -0.39 7.16
C VAL A 88 2.46 -1.88 7.47
N LYS A 89 1.27 -2.49 7.38
CA LYS A 89 1.09 -3.93 7.60
C LYS A 89 1.92 -4.77 6.63
N LEU A 90 1.95 -4.40 5.34
CA LEU A 90 2.76 -5.10 4.34
C LEU A 90 4.27 -4.94 4.62
N GLN A 91 4.71 -3.77 5.07
CA GLN A 91 6.10 -3.55 5.47
C GLN A 91 6.48 -4.40 6.68
N GLU A 92 5.63 -4.53 7.68
CA GLU A 92 5.85 -5.44 8.82
C GLU A 92 5.95 -6.91 8.38
N GLN A 93 5.11 -7.33 7.42
CA GLN A 93 5.19 -8.68 6.86
C GLN A 93 6.49 -8.89 6.08
N LEU A 94 6.92 -7.88 5.31
CA LEU A 94 8.19 -7.94 4.57
C LEU A 94 9.40 -7.98 5.51
N THR A 95 9.41 -7.19 6.59
CA THR A 95 10.50 -7.21 7.57
C THR A 95 10.57 -8.55 8.29
N ALA A 96 9.42 -9.11 8.69
CA ALA A 96 9.36 -10.43 9.31
C ALA A 96 9.85 -11.55 8.36
N LEU A 97 9.43 -11.53 7.09
CA LEU A 97 9.89 -12.50 6.09
C LEU A 97 11.38 -12.36 5.79
N ALA A 98 11.89 -11.14 5.69
CA ALA A 98 13.32 -10.90 5.48
C ALA A 98 14.14 -11.44 6.66
N ALA A 99 13.73 -11.17 7.90
CA ALA A 99 14.38 -11.69 9.09
C ALA A 99 14.37 -13.22 9.14
N LYS A 100 13.24 -13.85 8.78
CA LYS A 100 13.13 -15.31 8.69
C LYS A 100 14.06 -15.89 7.64
N ARG A 101 14.06 -15.33 6.42
CA ARG A 101 14.98 -15.74 5.35
C ARG A 101 16.43 -15.65 5.82
N ASP A 102 16.80 -14.54 6.45
CA ASP A 102 18.18 -14.32 6.91
C ASP A 102 18.58 -15.32 8.00
N ALA A 103 17.66 -15.66 8.91
CA ALA A 103 17.89 -16.73 9.89
C ALA A 103 18.07 -18.11 9.23
N GLU A 104 17.26 -18.45 8.23
CA GLU A 104 17.41 -19.69 7.45
C GLU A 104 18.74 -19.73 6.68
N ILE A 105 19.20 -18.59 6.16
CA ILE A 105 20.54 -18.47 5.55
C ILE A 105 21.64 -18.72 6.59
N GLU A 106 21.53 -18.20 7.81
CA GLU A 106 22.55 -18.42 8.86
C GLU A 106 22.60 -19.88 9.33
N GLN A 107 21.50 -20.62 9.22
CA GLN A 107 21.42 -22.05 9.57
C GLN A 107 22.21 -22.94 8.62
N VAL A 108 22.39 -22.56 7.35
CA VAL A 108 23.18 -23.36 6.39
C VAL A 108 24.69 -23.13 6.49
N LEU A 109 25.13 -22.21 7.34
CA LEU A 109 26.55 -21.91 7.55
C LEU A 109 27.20 -22.84 8.58
N THR A 110 28.51 -23.00 8.48
CA THR A 110 29.30 -23.60 9.57
C THR A 110 29.49 -22.61 10.73
N GLU A 111 29.90 -23.10 11.90
CA GLU A 111 30.20 -22.24 13.05
C GLU A 111 31.31 -21.24 12.75
N GLU A 112 32.38 -21.69 12.09
CA GLU A 112 33.50 -20.84 11.67
C GLU A 112 33.04 -19.74 10.69
N GLN A 113 32.17 -20.08 9.73
CA GLN A 113 31.59 -19.11 8.79
C GLN A 113 30.71 -18.06 9.50
N ARG A 114 29.90 -18.48 10.48
CA ARG A 114 29.09 -17.54 11.30
C ARG A 114 29.96 -16.60 12.12
N ALA A 115 31.04 -17.12 12.72
CA ALA A 115 31.98 -16.32 13.50
C ALA A 115 32.65 -15.25 12.62
N GLU A 116 33.11 -15.62 11.42
CA GLU A 116 33.75 -14.69 10.49
C GLU A 116 32.76 -13.61 9.99
N ILE A 117 31.53 -13.99 9.63
CA ILE A 117 30.49 -13.00 9.28
C ILE A 117 30.25 -12.02 10.43
N THR A 118 30.21 -12.51 11.67
CA THR A 118 30.00 -11.66 12.86
C THR A 118 31.17 -10.67 13.04
N ARG A 119 32.41 -11.13 12.85
CA ARG A 119 33.61 -10.28 12.86
C ARG A 119 33.50 -9.16 11.81
N LEU A 120 33.15 -9.53 10.58
CA LEU A 120 32.99 -8.57 9.47
C LEU A 120 31.84 -7.58 9.71
N LYS A 121 30.71 -8.01 10.27
CA LYS A 121 29.58 -7.14 10.64
C LYS A 121 30.03 -6.08 11.68
N ASN A 122 30.79 -6.50 12.69
CA ASN A 122 31.31 -5.60 13.75
C ASN A 122 32.34 -4.60 13.22
N GLU A 123 33.27 -5.06 12.38
CA GLU A 123 34.29 -4.20 11.76
C GLU A 123 33.65 -3.10 10.90
N ARG A 124 32.63 -3.43 10.10
CA ARG A 124 31.86 -2.43 9.34
C ARG A 124 31.16 -1.42 10.23
N LYS A 125 30.57 -1.87 11.34
CA LYS A 125 29.89 -0.98 12.31
C LYS A 125 30.87 -0.01 12.94
N SER A 126 32.04 -0.50 13.37
CA SER A 126 33.13 0.31 13.92
C SER A 126 33.63 1.35 12.92
N ARG A 127 33.89 0.94 11.68
CA ARG A 127 34.34 1.86 10.63
C ARG A 127 33.33 2.98 10.36
N ARG A 128 32.04 2.66 10.30
CA ARG A 128 30.98 3.67 10.11
C ARG A 128 30.93 4.66 11.26
N ALA A 129 31.04 4.17 12.50
CA ALA A 129 31.05 5.03 13.69
C ALA A 129 32.25 6.00 13.69
N ASN A 130 33.42 5.51 13.32
CA ASN A 130 34.64 6.35 13.25
C ASN A 130 34.58 7.36 12.11
N SER A 131 34.05 7.00 10.93
CA SER A 131 33.88 7.95 9.83
C SER A 131 32.85 9.05 10.11
N SER A 132 31.82 8.76 10.91
CA SER A 132 30.85 9.79 11.32
C SER A 132 31.36 10.72 12.41
N ALA A 133 32.42 10.35 13.13
CA ALA A 133 33.04 11.18 14.14
C ALA A 133 34.05 12.19 13.54
N ASP A 134 34.73 11.79 12.46
CA ASP A 134 35.76 12.60 11.78
C ASP A 134 35.16 13.71 10.88
N GLU A 135 33.95 13.50 10.35
CA GLU A 135 33.24 14.44 9.46
C GLU A 135 32.44 15.54 10.21
N THR A 136 32.75 15.82 11.48
CA THR A 136 32.15 16.96 12.20
C THR A 136 33.05 18.19 12.05
N PRO A 137 32.80 19.12 11.10
CA PRO A 137 33.61 20.35 11.02
C PRO A 137 33.40 21.20 12.29
N PRO A 138 34.43 21.87 12.82
CA PRO A 138 34.25 22.82 13.91
C PRO A 138 33.28 23.90 13.45
N SER A 139 32.15 24.00 14.13
CA SER A 139 31.18 25.09 13.99
C SER A 139 31.87 26.41 14.36
N GLY A 140 32.50 27.03 13.37
CA GLY A 140 33.03 28.38 13.42
C GLY A 140 32.33 29.24 12.37
N SER A 141 31.34 30.01 12.80
CA SER A 141 30.96 31.37 12.36
C SER A 141 29.75 31.84 13.15
#